data_AF-A0A7S2F235-F1
#
_entry.id   AF-A0A7S2F235-F1
#
_cell.length_a   1.000
_cell.length_b   1.000
_cell.length_c   1.000
_cell.angle_alpha   90.00
_cell.angle_beta   90.00
_cell.angle_gamma   90.00
#
_symmetry.space_group_name_H-M   'P 1'
#
loop_
_entity.id
_entity.type
_entity.pdbx_description
1 polymer ?
#
loop_
_entity_poly.entity_id
_entity_poly.type
_entity_poly.pdbx_seq_one_letter_code
_entity_poly.pdbx_strand_id
1 'polypeptide(L)'
;VKHVHGNTCSPFHGWLSFFTAHASFTLELDNALSAVNPRVSQPYWDFTLDSLELGNNWHESILFSDEYFGTATPSNPERAIDGRFSNIPVPTNYDFAVHNAFGRVTDMRNQDPSPYATR
;
A
#
# COMPACT_ATOMS: atom_id res chain seq x y z
N VAL A 1 -2.53 -2.45 14.30
CA VAL A 1 -2.04 -3.75 13.81
C VAL A 1 -1.99 -3.67 12.28
N LYS A 2 -0.82 -3.87 11.66
CA LYS A 2 -0.69 -3.88 10.18
C LYS A 2 -1.55 -5.03 9.64
N HIS A 3 -2.47 -4.75 8.72
CA HIS A 3 -3.36 -5.75 8.14
C HIS A 3 -2.56 -6.64 7.17
N VAL A 4 -2.57 -7.96 7.35
CA VAL A 4 -1.80 -8.90 6.51
C VAL A 4 -2.69 -10.08 6.11
N HIS A 5 -2.63 -10.45 4.83
CA HIS A 5 -3.49 -11.45 4.19
C HIS A 5 -2.90 -12.87 4.32
N GLY A 6 -3.46 -13.68 5.24
CA GLY A 6 -3.04 -15.07 5.46
C GLY A 6 -3.88 -16.11 4.73
N ASN A 7 -3.59 -17.39 5.00
CA ASN A 7 -4.38 -18.55 4.55
C ASN A 7 -5.80 -18.61 5.11
N THR A 8 -6.07 -17.85 6.17
CA THR A 8 -7.43 -17.67 6.69
C THR A 8 -8.19 -16.71 5.79
N CYS A 9 -9.46 -17.00 5.52
CA CYS A 9 -10.38 -16.05 4.89
C CYS A 9 -10.27 -14.69 5.61
N SER A 10 -9.69 -13.69 4.94
CA SER A 10 -9.70 -12.32 5.45
C SER A 10 -11.16 -11.88 5.40
N PRO A 11 -11.83 -11.58 6.54
CA PRO A 11 -13.21 -11.10 6.50
C PRO A 11 -13.33 -9.77 5.74
N PHE A 12 -12.20 -9.15 5.41
CA PHE A 12 -12.16 -7.87 4.73
C PHE A 12 -12.09 -8.01 3.22
N HIS A 13 -11.90 -9.20 2.64
CA HIS A 13 -11.85 -9.44 1.19
C HIS A 13 -12.69 -10.66 0.80
N GLY A 14 -13.61 -10.51 -0.15
CA GLY A 14 -14.49 -11.61 -0.59
C GLY A 14 -15.64 -11.95 0.35
N TRP A 15 -15.92 -11.11 1.35
CA TRP A 15 -16.98 -11.30 2.35
C TRP A 15 -17.84 -10.03 2.52
N LEU A 16 -19.00 -10.16 3.17
CA LEU A 16 -19.97 -9.07 3.38
C LEU A 16 -19.38 -7.87 4.14
N SER A 17 -18.37 -8.10 4.98
CA SER A 17 -17.69 -7.03 5.72
C SER A 17 -16.71 -6.20 4.88
N PHE A 18 -16.49 -6.52 3.59
CA PHE A 18 -15.55 -5.80 2.73
C PHE A 18 -15.74 -4.27 2.79
N PHE A 19 -16.94 -3.77 2.49
CA PHE A 19 -17.20 -2.33 2.41
C PHE A 19 -17.09 -1.64 3.77
N THR A 20 -17.72 -2.21 4.81
CA THR A 20 -17.72 -1.61 6.15
C THR A 20 -16.32 -1.62 6.76
N ALA A 21 -15.52 -2.65 6.50
CA ALA A 21 -14.16 -2.72 6.98
C ALA A 21 -13.25 -1.69 6.33
N HIS A 22 -13.28 -1.56 5.00
CA HIS A 22 -12.45 -0.57 4.31
C HIS A 22 -12.84 0.87 4.68
N ALA A 23 -14.14 1.16 4.79
CA ALA A 23 -14.60 2.45 5.30
C ALA A 23 -14.09 2.73 6.73
N SER A 24 -14.10 1.72 7.60
CA SER A 24 -13.56 1.84 8.96
C SER A 24 -12.05 2.07 8.94
N PHE A 25 -11.30 1.38 8.08
CA PHE A 25 -9.84 1.58 7.96
C PHE A 25 -9.49 3.00 7.50
N THR A 26 -10.22 3.55 6.53
CA THR A 26 -10.06 4.94 6.10
C THR A 26 -10.36 5.93 7.23
N LEU A 27 -11.43 5.70 7.99
CA LEU A 27 -11.78 6.56 9.12
C LEU A 27 -10.71 6.55 10.23
N GLU A 28 -10.17 5.38 10.57
CA GLU A 28 -9.09 5.26 11.55
C GLU A 28 -7.82 5.99 11.09
N LEU A 29 -7.48 5.91 9.80
CA LEU A 29 -6.34 6.63 9.24
C LEU A 29 -6.58 8.15 9.23
N ASP A 30 -7.77 8.61 8.87
CA ASP A 30 -8.14 10.04 8.89
C ASP A 30 -8.08 10.62 10.31
N ASN A 31 -8.59 9.88 11.30
CA ASN A 31 -8.48 10.24 12.72
C ASN A 31 -7.01 10.33 13.17
N ALA A 32 -6.16 9.38 12.77
CA ALA A 32 -4.74 9.39 13.10
C ALA A 32 -3.99 10.58 12.47
N LEU A 33 -4.31 10.92 11.21
CA LEU A 33 -3.74 12.09 10.53
C LEU A 33 -4.21 13.40 11.20
N SER A 34 -5.50 13.49 11.52
CA SER A 34 -6.09 14.66 12.20
C SER A 34 -5.48 14.89 13.59
N ALA A 35 -5.10 13.83 14.30
CA ALA A 35 -4.41 13.93 15.59
C ALA A 35 -3.01 14.57 15.49
N VAL A 36 -2.37 14.50 14.32
CA VAL A 36 -1.08 15.16 14.04
C VAL A 36 -1.31 16.57 13.48
N ASN A 37 -2.19 16.70 12.49
CA ASN A 37 -2.56 17.97 11.88
C ASN A 37 -4.03 17.95 11.43
N PRO A 38 -4.94 18.69 12.10
CA PRO A 38 -6.37 18.65 11.81
C PRO A 38 -6.75 19.32 10.48
N ARG A 39 -5.79 19.90 9.75
CA ARG A 39 -6.01 20.44 8.39
C ARG A 39 -5.75 19.41 7.29
N VAL A 40 -5.26 18.23 7.63
CA VAL A 40 -4.98 17.14 6.69
C VAL A 40 -6.14 16.17 6.70
N SER A 41 -6.67 15.87 5.52
CA SER A 41 -7.64 14.80 5.30
C SER A 41 -7.07 13.76 4.33
N GLN A 42 -7.61 12.55 4.38
CA GLN A 42 -7.30 11.51 3.38
C GLN A 42 -7.68 11.95 1.96
N PRO A 43 -6.73 12.00 0.99
CA PRO A 43 -7.07 12.17 -0.41
C PRO A 43 -7.61 10.86 -1.01
N TYR A 44 -8.28 10.94 -2.16
CA TYR A 44 -8.65 9.78 -2.98
C TYR A 44 -7.99 9.88 -4.36
N TRP A 45 -7.81 8.74 -5.02
CA TRP A 45 -7.36 8.67 -6.41
C TRP A 45 -8.55 8.43 -7.33
N ASP A 46 -8.84 9.40 -8.20
CA ASP A 46 -9.75 9.20 -9.31
C ASP A 46 -9.02 8.59 -10.51
N PHE A 47 -8.87 7.28 -10.51
CA PHE A 47 -8.20 6.57 -11.62
C PHE A 47 -8.99 6.66 -12.94
N THR A 48 -10.26 7.10 -12.92
CA THR A 48 -11.05 7.27 -14.15
C THR A 48 -10.62 8.52 -14.92
N LEU A 49 -10.18 9.57 -14.22
CA LEU A 49 -9.57 10.75 -14.84
C LEU A 49 -8.21 10.40 -15.44
N ASP A 50 -7.35 9.71 -14.70
CA ASP A 50 -6.05 9.27 -15.23
C ASP A 50 -6.23 8.33 -16.44
N SER A 51 -7.24 7.45 -16.40
CA SER A 51 -7.57 6.60 -17.55
C SER A 51 -8.07 7.42 -18.76
N LEU A 52 -8.79 8.52 -18.54
CA LEU A 52 -9.31 9.37 -19.61
C LEU A 52 -8.21 10.25 -20.22
N GLU A 53 -7.35 10.82 -19.38
CA GLU A 53 -6.35 11.82 -19.78
C GLU A 53 -5.03 11.19 -20.23
N LEU A 54 -4.59 10.12 -19.57
CA LEU A 54 -3.29 9.48 -19.82
C LEU A 54 -3.43 8.11 -20.49
N GLY A 55 -4.56 7.42 -20.32
CA GLY A 55 -4.80 6.11 -20.91
C GLY A 55 -3.72 5.09 -20.50
N ASN A 56 -3.00 4.55 -21.48
CA ASN A 56 -1.90 3.61 -21.22
C ASN A 56 -0.71 4.26 -20.47
N ASN A 57 -0.64 5.58 -20.44
CA ASN A 57 0.39 6.35 -19.74
C ASN A 57 -0.04 6.73 -18.32
N TRP A 58 -1.02 6.03 -17.71
CA TRP A 58 -1.48 6.29 -16.33
C TRP A 58 -0.35 6.38 -15.29
N HIS A 59 0.78 5.73 -15.52
CA HIS A 59 1.97 5.76 -14.68
C HIS A 59 2.67 7.13 -14.66
N GLU A 60 2.33 8.03 -15.59
CA GLU A 60 2.76 9.43 -15.63
C GLU A 60 1.88 10.35 -14.75
N SER A 61 0.85 9.80 -14.09
CA SER A 61 0.01 10.55 -13.13
C SER A 61 0.86 11.23 -12.06
N ILE A 62 0.43 12.42 -11.62
CA ILE A 62 1.10 13.18 -10.54
C ILE A 62 1.27 12.35 -9.26
N LEU A 63 0.39 11.37 -9.03
CA LEU A 63 0.48 10.44 -7.90
C LEU A 63 1.80 9.66 -7.90
N PHE A 64 2.38 9.41 -9.08
CA PHE A 64 3.64 8.68 -9.25
C PHE A 64 4.86 9.59 -9.41
N SER A 65 4.74 10.85 -9.00
CA SER A 65 5.88 11.77 -8.86
C SER A 65 6.58 11.63 -7.50
N ASP A 66 7.80 12.16 -7.42
CA ASP A 66 8.60 12.22 -6.17
C ASP A 66 7.92 13.04 -5.05
N GLU A 67 7.01 13.95 -5.39
CA GLU A 67 6.25 14.75 -4.42
C GLU A 67 5.20 13.91 -3.66
N TYR A 68 4.64 12.89 -4.32
CA TYR A 68 3.59 12.02 -3.80
C TYR A 68 4.12 10.62 -3.47
N PHE A 69 3.81 9.61 -4.29
CA PHE A 69 4.03 8.20 -3.97
C PHE A 69 5.17 7.55 -4.76
N GLY A 70 5.97 8.34 -5.48
CA GLY A 70 7.10 7.84 -6.25
C GLY A 70 6.71 7.07 -7.52
N THR A 71 7.69 6.80 -8.36
CA THR A 71 7.55 6.18 -9.69
C THR A 71 6.73 4.89 -9.61
N ALA A 72 5.78 4.73 -10.54
CA ALA A 72 4.87 3.59 -10.54
C ALA A 72 5.59 2.24 -10.73
N THR A 73 6.66 2.24 -11.52
CA THR A 73 7.48 1.05 -11.84
C THR A 73 8.96 1.38 -11.67
N PRO A 74 9.50 1.33 -10.44
CA PRO A 74 10.90 1.64 -10.18
C PRO A 74 11.84 0.66 -10.90
N SER A 75 12.96 1.17 -11.44
CA SER A 75 13.95 0.38 -12.16
C SER A 75 15.09 -0.17 -11.29
N ASN A 76 15.05 0.08 -9.97
CA ASN A 76 16.08 -0.40 -9.05
C ASN A 76 15.96 -1.90 -8.79
N PRO A 77 17.08 -2.60 -8.45
CA PRO A 77 17.09 -4.06 -8.29
C PRO A 77 16.11 -4.57 -7.21
N GLU A 78 15.89 -3.79 -6.16
CA GLU A 78 15.02 -4.12 -5.04
C GLU A 78 13.54 -3.83 -5.33
N ARG A 79 13.22 -3.18 -6.44
CA ARG A 79 11.88 -2.61 -6.77
C ARG A 79 11.32 -1.72 -5.66
N ALA A 80 12.20 -1.17 -4.84
CA ALA A 80 11.85 -0.31 -3.74
C ALA A 80 11.22 0.98 -4.26
N ILE A 81 10.22 1.48 -3.54
CA ILE A 81 9.62 2.80 -3.83
C ILE A 81 10.72 3.87 -3.69
N ASP A 82 10.74 4.84 -4.59
CA ASP A 82 11.58 6.02 -4.54
C ASP A 82 10.90 7.18 -3.76
N GLY A 83 11.54 8.34 -3.73
CA GLY A 83 10.98 9.53 -3.08
C GLY A 83 10.76 9.40 -1.57
N ARG A 84 9.67 10.02 -1.07
CA ARG A 84 9.37 10.16 0.37
C ARG A 84 9.20 8.83 1.09
N PHE A 85 8.70 7.81 0.39
CA PHE A 85 8.45 6.48 0.96
C PHE A 85 9.58 5.49 0.65
N SER A 86 10.73 5.99 0.20
CA SER A 86 11.94 5.17 0.06
C SER A 86 12.42 4.64 1.40
N ASN A 87 13.04 3.47 1.38
CA ASN A 87 13.64 2.81 2.54
C ASN A 87 12.65 2.49 3.69
N ILE A 88 11.34 2.53 3.45
CA ILE A 88 10.35 2.10 4.46
C ILE A 88 10.52 0.59 4.68
N PRO A 89 10.91 0.15 5.88
CA PRO A 89 11.25 -1.24 6.09
C PRO A 89 10.00 -2.14 6.12
N VAL A 90 10.12 -3.31 5.53
CA VAL A 90 9.18 -4.42 5.70
C VAL A 90 9.77 -5.39 6.73
N PRO A 91 9.12 -5.57 7.89
CA PRO A 91 9.64 -6.45 8.94
C PRO A 91 9.86 -7.89 8.45
N THR A 92 10.91 -8.54 8.94
CA THR A 92 11.13 -9.98 8.81
C THR A 92 10.73 -10.67 10.10
N ASN A 93 9.79 -11.61 10.02
CA ASN A 93 9.37 -12.45 11.13
C ASN A 93 8.78 -13.77 10.61
N TYR A 94 9.54 -14.85 10.72
CA TYR A 94 9.13 -16.20 10.32
C TYR A 94 8.07 -16.80 11.25
N ASP A 95 7.95 -16.29 12.48
CA ASP A 95 6.94 -16.75 13.45
C ASP A 95 5.61 -16.00 13.27
N PHE A 96 5.58 -14.93 12.46
CA PHE A 96 4.35 -14.19 12.21
C PHE A 96 3.42 -15.02 11.33
N ALA A 97 2.14 -15.13 11.68
CA ALA A 97 1.20 -16.03 10.99
C ALA A 97 1.05 -15.79 9.48
N VAL A 98 1.39 -14.58 9.02
CA VAL A 98 1.29 -14.19 7.61
C VAL A 98 2.60 -13.59 7.12
N HIS A 99 3.40 -14.41 6.45
CA HIS A 99 4.66 -14.01 5.84
C HIS A 99 4.86 -14.71 4.48
N ASN A 100 5.77 -14.19 3.66
CA ASN A 100 6.22 -14.85 2.42
C ASN A 100 7.40 -15.82 2.67
N ALA A 101 7.92 -16.49 1.62
CA ALA A 101 8.99 -17.49 1.82
C ALA A 101 10.31 -16.91 2.39
N PHE A 102 10.48 -15.59 2.36
CA PHE A 102 11.63 -14.87 2.91
C PHE A 102 11.36 -14.30 4.31
N GLY A 103 10.23 -14.67 4.94
CA GLY A 103 9.85 -14.17 6.26
C GLY A 103 9.37 -12.72 6.25
N ARG A 104 9.15 -12.08 5.09
CA ARG A 104 8.61 -10.72 5.05
C ARG A 104 7.17 -10.73 5.52
N VAL A 105 6.82 -9.80 6.43
CA VAL A 105 5.45 -9.62 6.94
C VAL A 105 4.59 -8.94 5.86
N THR A 106 4.24 -9.74 4.86
CA THR A 106 3.45 -9.45 3.66
C THR A 106 2.57 -10.66 3.34
N ASP A 107 1.68 -10.53 2.35
CA ASP A 107 0.90 -11.66 1.84
C ASP A 107 1.82 -12.82 1.40
N MET A 108 1.43 -14.05 1.71
CA MET A 108 2.20 -15.26 1.39
C MET A 108 2.36 -15.53 -0.12
N ARG A 109 1.56 -14.88 -0.98
CA ARG A 109 1.65 -14.97 -2.45
C ARG A 109 2.61 -13.92 -3.01
N ASN A 110 2.94 -12.88 -2.25
CA ASN A 110 3.96 -11.92 -2.64
C ASN A 110 5.35 -12.48 -2.30
N GLN A 111 6.00 -13.10 -3.28
CA GLN A 111 7.33 -13.71 -3.12
C GLN A 111 8.49 -12.72 -3.39
N ASP A 112 8.31 -11.45 -3.04
CA ASP A 112 9.36 -10.44 -3.09
C ASP A 112 10.29 -10.55 -1.86
N PRO A 113 11.60 -10.80 -2.03
CA PRO A 113 12.55 -10.85 -0.91
C PRO A 113 12.91 -9.46 -0.35
N SER A 114 12.50 -8.37 -1.00
CA SER A 114 12.91 -7.01 -0.66
C SER A 114 12.68 -6.66 0.82
N PRO A 115 13.67 -6.05 1.51
CA PRO A 115 13.51 -5.57 2.88
C PRO A 115 12.74 -4.26 3.00
N TYR A 116 12.34 -3.65 1.87
CA TYR A 116 11.67 -2.37 1.84
C TYR A 116 10.27 -2.50 1.21
N ALA A 117 9.46 -1.46 1.36
CA ALA A 117 8.22 -1.35 0.60
C ALA A 117 8.53 -1.27 -0.90
N THR A 118 7.84 -2.08 -1.70
CA THR A 118 8.07 -2.21 -3.15
C THR A 118 6.81 -1.90 -3.95
N ARG A 119 6.99 -1.74 -5.27
CA ARG A 119 5.93 -1.65 -6.29
C ARG A 119 6.11 -2.75 -7.33
#